data_AF-A0A9C9NEE9-F1
#
_entry.id   AF-A0A9C9NEE9-F1
#
_cell.length_a   1.000
_cell.length_b   1.000
_cell.length_c   1.000
_cell.angle_alpha   90.00
_cell.angle_beta   90.00
_cell.angle_gamma   90.00
#
_symmetry.space_group_name_H-M   'P 1'
#
loop_
_entity.id
_entity.type
_entity.pdbx_description
1 polymer ?
#
loop_
_entity_poly.entity_id
_entity_poly.type
_entity_poly.pdbx_seq_one_letter_code
_entity_poly.pdbx_strand_id
1 'polypeptide(L)' 'MATDQLALYNIALAAVGERSIASLTEGREPRRLLDEIWNRGAGAIEYFLEQGYWNFAIRTVQIDRSTS' A
#
# COMPACT_ATOMS: atom_id res chain seq x y z
N MET A 1 -8.06 15.29 3.65
CA MET A 1 -7.10 14.80 4.66
C MET A 1 -6.23 13.77 3.98
N ALA A 2 -4.91 13.90 4.03
CA ALA A 2 -4.03 12.88 3.48
C ALA A 2 -4.08 11.64 4.38
N THR A 3 -4.44 10.50 3.81
CA THR A 3 -4.35 9.21 4.50
C THR A 3 -2.89 8.76 4.45
N ASP A 4 -2.33 8.40 5.60
CA ASP A 4 -0.99 7.82 5.72
C ASP A 4 -1.06 6.32 6.05
N GLN A 5 0.08 5.65 6.00
CA GLN A 5 0.17 4.21 6.26
C GLN A 5 -0.31 3.85 7.67
N LEU A 6 -0.05 4.70 8.67
CA LEU A 6 -0.48 4.47 10.05
C LEU A 6 -2.01 4.51 10.18
N ALA A 7 -2.67 5.46 9.52
CA ALA A 7 -4.12 5.54 9.47
C ALA A 7 -4.73 4.30 8.81
N LEU A 8 -4.16 3.83 7.69
CA LEU A 8 -4.62 2.60 7.02
C LEU A 8 -4.47 1.38 7.91
N TYR A 9 -3.35 1.26 8.62
CA TYR A 9 -3.13 0.15 9.56
C TYR A 9 -4.15 0.18 10.67
N ASN A 10 -4.42 1.34 11.27
CA ASN A 10 -5.39 1.47 12.34
C ASN A 10 -6.84 1.21 11.88
N ILE A 11 -7.19 1.54 10.63
CA ILE A 11 -8.47 1.16 10.02
C ILE A 11 -8.56 -0.37 9.89
N ALA A 12 -7.50 -1.02 9.40
CA ALA A 12 -7.46 -2.48 9.26
C ALA A 12 -7.55 -3.18 10.62
N LEU A 13 -6.83 -2.69 11.63
CA LEU A 13 -6.87 -3.20 13.00
C LEU A 13 -8.28 -3.05 13.60
N ALA A 14 -8.91 -1.89 13.43
CA ALA A 14 -10.28 -1.67 13.90
C ALA A 14 -11.28 -2.63 13.24
N ALA A 15 -11.11 -2.93 11.95
CA ALA A 15 -11.98 -3.85 11.22
C ALA A 15 -11.90 -5.30 11.72
N VAL A 16 -10.75 -5.71 12.26
CA VAL A 16 -10.54 -7.06 12.85
C VAL A 16 -10.70 -7.08 14.37
N GLY A 17 -11.08 -5.96 14.99
CA GLY A 17 -11.27 -5.85 16.44
C GLY A 17 -9.97 -5.74 17.26
N GLU A 18 -8.86 -5.46 16.60
CA GLU A 18 -7.55 -5.28 17.24
C GLU A 18 -7.34 -3.84 17.73
N ARG A 19 -6.47 -3.70 18.74
CA ARG A 19 -6.12 -2.38 19.27
C ARG A 19 -5.24 -1.62 18.28
N SER A 20 -5.56 -0.34 18.05
CA SER A 20 -4.75 0.58 17.27
C SER A 20 -3.32 0.72 17.82
N ILE A 21 -2.39 0.95 16.89
CA ILE A 21 -0.97 1.18 17.16
C ILE A 21 -0.66 2.68 17.14
N ALA A 22 0.31 3.10 17.94
CA ALA A 22 0.70 4.50 18.06
C ALA A 22 1.73 4.91 17.00
N SER A 23 2.53 3.95 16.50
CA SER A 23 3.54 4.21 15.48
C SER A 23 3.85 2.98 14.63
N LEU A 24 4.43 3.20 13.45
CA LEU A 24 4.97 2.13 12.58
C LEU A 24 6.28 1.51 13.13
N THR A 25 6.82 2.04 14.23
CA THR A 25 8.00 1.48 14.92
C THR A 25 7.64 0.60 16.11
N GLU A 26 6.35 0.52 16.47
CA GLU A 26 5.87 -0.29 17.58
C GLU A 26 6.07 -1.79 17.29
N GLY A 27 6.88 -2.47 18.11
CA GLY A 27 7.31 -3.87 17.87
C GLY A 27 6.25 -4.96 18.11
N ARG A 28 4.99 -4.72 17.76
CA ARG A 28 3.89 -5.68 17.98
C ARG A 28 3.64 -6.59 16.78
N GLU A 29 3.04 -7.74 17.04
CA GLU A 29 2.74 -8.74 16.01
C GLU A 29 1.77 -8.23 14.93
N PRO A 30 0.64 -7.54 15.24
CA PRO A 30 -0.29 -7.08 14.20
C PRO A 30 0.36 -6.11 13.22
N ARG A 31 1.29 -5.27 13.69
CA ARG A 31 2.08 -4.39 12.82
C ARG A 31 2.93 -5.18 11.83
N ARG A 32 3.59 -6.25 12.29
CA ARG A 32 4.42 -7.11 11.43
C ARG A 32 3.60 -7.83 10.37
N LEU A 33 2.42 -8.32 10.74
CA LEU A 33 1.49 -8.94 9.78
C LEU A 33 0.99 -7.93 8.74
N LEU A 34 0.65 -6.71 9.17
CA LEU A 34 0.26 -5.64 8.26
C LEU A 34 1.41 -5.21 7.34
N ASP A 35 2.64 -5.17 7.83
CA ASP A 35 3.81 -4.90 6.98
C ASP A 35 4.06 -6.00 5.96
N GLU A 36 3.86 -7.26 6.34
CA GLU A 36 3.97 -8.36 5.39
C GLU A 36 2.98 -8.14 4.23
N ILE A 37 1.72 -7.84 4.55
CA ILE A 37 0.68 -7.56 3.54
C ILE A 37 1.02 -6.31 2.73
N TRP A 38 1.45 -5.24 3.40
CA TRP A 38 1.80 -3.97 2.76
C TRP A 38 2.90 -4.14 1.73
N ASN A 39 3.90 -4.97 2.02
CA ASN A 39 5.06 -5.23 1.16
C ASN A 39 4.91 -6.47 0.26
N ARG A 40 3.78 -7.19 0.32
CA ARG A 40 3.61 -8.43 -0.44
C ARG A 40 3.44 -8.15 -1.94
N GLY A 41 4.30 -8.74 -2.77
CA GLY A 41 4.22 -8.62 -4.24
C GLY A 41 4.65 -7.23 -4.72
N ALA A 42 3.83 -6.61 -5.57
CA ALA A 42 3.96 -5.19 -5.97
C ALA A 42 3.70 -4.23 -4.78
N GLY A 43 3.23 -4.75 -3.65
CA GLY A 43 2.80 -3.97 -2.50
C GLY A 43 1.35 -3.55 -2.61
N ALA A 44 0.72 -3.28 -1.46
CA ALA A 44 -0.70 -2.99 -1.40
C ALA A 44 -1.09 -1.75 -2.23
N ILE A 45 -0.22 -0.73 -2.26
CA ILE A 45 -0.47 0.50 -3.03
C ILE A 45 -0.49 0.21 -4.53
N GLU A 46 0.55 -0.44 -5.07
CA GLU A 46 0.63 -0.73 -6.51
C GLU A 46 -0.55 -1.59 -6.94
N TYR A 47 -0.91 -2.61 -6.16
CA TYR A 47 -2.08 -3.43 -6.43
C TYR A 47 -3.35 -2.60 -6.63
N PHE A 48 -3.67 -1.67 -5.71
CA PHE A 48 -4.86 -0.82 -5.85
C PHE A 48 -4.75 0.20 -6.98
N LEU A 49 -3.55 0.68 -7.28
CA LEU A 49 -3.31 1.55 -8.43
C LEU A 49 -3.50 0.81 -9.77
N GLU A 50 -3.20 -0.48 -9.81
CA GLU A 50 -3.41 -1.33 -11.00
C GLU A 50 -4.88 -1.71 -11.21
N GLN A 51 -5.68 -1.85 -10.14
CA GLN A 51 -7.09 -2.23 -10.27
C GLN A 51 -7.99 -1.15 -10.89
N GLY A 52 -7.54 0.10 -10.94
CA GLY A 52 -8.33 1.22 -11.44
C GLY A 52 -7.68 1.93 -12.62
N TYR A 53 -8.51 2.45 -13.54
CA TYR A 53 -8.06 3.35 -14.60
C TYR A 53 -7.88 4.78 -14.06
N TRP A 54 -7.05 4.94 -13.04
CA TRP A 54 -6.83 6.23 -12.41
C TRP A 54 -6.07 7.16 -13.34
N ASN A 55 -6.66 8.30 -13.70
CA ASN A 55 -6.02 9.30 -14.56
C ASN A 55 -4.62 9.71 -14.06
N PHE A 56 -4.39 9.72 -12.74
CA PHE A 56 -3.11 10.09 -12.14
C PHE A 56 -2.09 8.94 -12.07
N ALA A 57 -2.53 7.67 -12.19
CA ALA A 57 -1.65 6.50 -12.12
C ALA A 57 -1.27 5.95 -13.51
N ILE A 58 -1.83 6.52 -14.58
CA ILE A 58 -1.52 6.14 -15.96
C ILE A 58 -0.32 6.94 -16.45
N ARG A 59 0.71 6.23 -16.94
CA ARG A 59 1.83 6.82 -17.69
C ARG A 59 1.76 6.42 -19.15
N THR A 60 1.90 7.38 -20.06
CA THR A 60 2.03 7.12 -21.51
C THR A 60 3.48 7.30 -21.90
N VAL A 61 4.06 6.30 -22.57
CA VAL A 61 5.44 6.36 -23.07
C VAL A 61 5.46 5.95 -24.54
N GLN A 62 6.21 6.68 -25.36
CA GLN A 62 6.53 6.27 -26.73
C GLN A 62 7.76 5.36 -26.67
N ILE A 63 7.66 4.15 -27.21
CA ILE A 63 8.78 3.20 -27.27
C ILE A 63 9.28 3.18 -28.72
N ASP A 64 10.47 3.74 -28.93
CA ASP A 64 11.13 3.72 -30.23
C ASP A 64 11.81 2.36 -30.46
N ARG A 65 11.73 1.85 -31.70
CA ARG A 65 12.28 0.55 -32.07
C ARG A 65 13.81 0.63 -32.20
N SER A 66 14.53 -0.06 -31.33
CA SER A 66 15.98 -0.29 -31.49
C SER A 66 16.22 -1.48 -32.43
N THR A 67 16.76 -1.23 -33.62
CA THR A 67 17.36 -2.25 -34.48
C THR A 67 18.88 -2.18 -34.33
N SER A 68 19.44 -3.14 -33.58
CA SER A 68 20.86 -3.51 -33.65
C SER A 68 20.98 -4.86 -34.33
#